data_AF-U4LTU1-F1
#
_entry.id   AF-U4LTU1-F1
#
_cell.length_a   1.000
_cell.length_b   1.000
_cell.length_c   1.000
_cell.angle_alpha   90.00
_cell.angle_beta   90.00
_cell.angle_gamma   90.00
#
_symmetry.space_group_name_H-M   'P 1'
#
loop_
_entity.id
_entity.type
_entity.pdbx_description
1 polymer ?
#
loop_
_entity_poly.entity_id
_entity_poly.type
_entity_poly.pdbx_seq_one_letter_code
_entity_poly.pdbx_strand_id
1 'polypeptide(L)'
;MTLVYETIPAFEDTWIECLGDLGRYRMAIEDDDVRDREIWKNCARFWYTKAADKTPNVGRLYHHLAILALPNIVKQLFLYCKSLAVVSPFHSSRVSILTVFHPLFNHTVLESNKPTMDSIFIQIHAIMFTHVNFEKFDSLVADLTKLVQYHIEHPFIEHPYEDQWRVRSFYLSICNITALYDYGAKDSTLRNAWKNGYKSDKSKDIAADHGDTAGKTSVTRETLLPSFVQNERPTGADEDNENAEVTTL
;
A
#
# COMPACT_ATOMS: atom_id res chain seq x y z
N MET A 1 16.69 -8.04 23.34
CA MET A 1 15.74 -6.96 23.00
C MET A 1 14.30 -7.44 22.92
N THR A 2 14.01 -8.65 22.43
CA THR A 2 12.67 -9.27 22.50
C THR A 2 12.14 -9.41 23.94
N LEU A 3 13.01 -9.72 24.90
CA LEU A 3 12.63 -9.80 26.32
C LEU A 3 12.11 -8.47 26.91
N VAL A 4 12.60 -7.31 26.43
CA VAL A 4 12.13 -5.99 26.90
C VAL A 4 10.78 -5.64 26.27
N TYR A 5 10.59 -6.02 25.00
CA TYR A 5 9.28 -5.96 24.33
C TYR A 5 8.21 -6.77 25.09
N GLU A 6 8.57 -7.95 25.62
CA GLU A 6 7.66 -8.81 26.38
C GLU A 6 7.38 -8.30 27.81
N THR A 7 8.28 -7.51 28.39
CA THR A 7 8.21 -7.13 29.82
C THR A 7 7.72 -5.70 30.07
N ILE A 8 7.75 -4.81 29.07
CA ILE A 8 7.29 -3.42 29.20
C ILE A 8 6.34 -3.04 28.06
N PRO A 9 5.03 -3.37 28.18
CA PRO A 9 4.03 -3.13 27.13
C PRO A 9 3.84 -1.65 26.78
N ALA A 10 4.16 -0.74 27.71
CA ALA A 10 3.96 0.70 27.52
C ALA A 10 4.75 1.30 26.33
N PHE A 11 5.84 0.65 25.92
CA PHE A 11 6.69 1.11 24.80
C PHE A 11 6.71 0.10 23.64
N GLU A 12 5.74 -0.81 23.61
CA GLU A 12 5.69 -1.90 22.66
C GLU A 12 5.86 -1.41 21.20
N ASP A 13 5.10 -0.38 20.82
CA ASP A 13 5.15 0.18 19.46
C ASP A 13 6.53 0.75 19.10
N THR A 14 7.18 1.43 20.06
CA THR A 14 8.54 1.95 19.89
C THR A 14 9.54 0.80 19.73
N TRP A 15 9.42 -0.26 20.53
CA TRP A 15 10.31 -1.40 20.46
C TRP A 15 10.20 -2.17 19.15
N ILE A 16 8.97 -2.39 18.65
CA ILE A 16 8.75 -3.07 17.37
C ILE A 16 9.49 -2.34 16.24
N GLU A 17 9.40 -1.01 16.21
CA GLU A 17 10.10 -0.22 15.19
C GLU A 17 11.62 -0.27 15.35
N CYS A 18 12.14 -0.10 16.58
CA CYS A 18 13.57 -0.18 16.82
C CYS A 18 14.16 -1.55 16.41
N LEU A 19 13.39 -2.63 16.57
CA LEU A 19 13.78 -3.96 16.09
C LEU A 19 13.82 -4.03 14.55
N GLY A 20 12.88 -3.35 13.88
CA GLY A 20 12.91 -3.15 12.43
C GLY A 20 14.15 -2.39 11.96
N ASP A 21 14.48 -1.28 12.63
CA ASP A 21 15.69 -0.49 12.35
C ASP A 21 16.97 -1.29 12.57
N LEU A 22 17.07 -2.03 13.68
CA LEU A 22 18.24 -2.87 13.96
C LEU A 22 18.45 -3.93 12.87
N GLY A 23 17.38 -4.60 12.44
CA GLY A 23 17.43 -5.55 11.33
C GLY A 23 17.88 -4.88 10.02
N ARG A 24 17.36 -3.69 9.73
CA ARG A 24 17.70 -2.93 8.53
C ARG A 24 19.15 -2.46 8.54
N TYR A 25 19.66 -1.97 9.68
CA TYR A 25 21.05 -1.56 9.81
C TYR A 25 21.99 -2.74 9.70
N ARG A 26 21.65 -3.89 10.31
CA ARG A 26 22.44 -5.11 10.18
C ARG A 26 22.49 -5.62 8.75
N MET A 27 21.37 -5.57 8.01
CA MET A 27 21.31 -5.84 6.57
C MET A 27 22.22 -4.90 5.76
N ALA A 28 22.33 -3.63 6.16
CA ALA A 28 23.07 -2.61 5.43
C ALA A 28 24.59 -2.71 5.58
N ILE A 29 25.08 -3.24 6.72
CA ILE A 29 26.51 -3.46 6.98
C ILE A 29 26.97 -4.88 6.61
N GLU A 30 26.04 -5.76 6.24
CA GLU A 30 26.36 -7.12 5.81
C GLU A 30 26.72 -7.10 4.32
N ASP A 31 28.02 -7.07 4.05
CA ASP A 31 28.59 -6.93 2.71
C ASP A 31 29.01 -8.28 2.10
N ASP A 32 29.24 -9.31 2.93
CA ASP A 32 29.93 -10.55 2.51
C ASP A 32 28.98 -11.74 2.22
N ASP A 33 27.88 -11.93 2.96
CA ASP A 33 26.92 -13.04 2.73
C ASP A 33 25.52 -12.54 2.31
N VAL A 34 25.16 -12.82 1.05
CA VAL A 34 23.84 -12.49 0.47
C VAL A 34 22.68 -13.16 1.24
N ARG A 35 22.89 -14.35 1.80
CA ARG A 35 21.88 -15.07 2.58
C ARG A 35 21.64 -14.38 3.91
N ASP A 36 22.70 -13.98 4.61
CA ASP A 36 22.58 -13.23 5.87
C ASP A 36 21.89 -11.90 5.63
N ARG A 37 22.23 -11.22 4.53
CA ARG A 37 21.53 -10.00 4.11
C ARG A 37 20.03 -10.23 3.93
N GLU A 38 19.63 -11.32 3.27
CA GLU A 38 18.22 -11.67 3.08
C GLU A 38 17.55 -12.05 4.41
N ILE A 39 18.25 -12.73 5.34
CA ILE A 39 17.74 -13.01 6.70
C ILE A 39 17.46 -11.70 7.43
N TRP A 40 18.40 -10.76 7.44
CA TRP A 40 18.23 -9.46 8.12
C TRP A 40 17.17 -8.58 7.47
N LYS A 41 17.08 -8.60 6.14
CA LYS A 41 15.98 -7.97 5.39
C LYS A 41 14.62 -8.54 5.81
N ASN A 42 14.51 -9.85 5.98
CA ASN A 42 13.29 -10.53 6.38
C ASN A 42 12.93 -10.27 7.85
N CYS A 43 13.92 -10.22 8.72
CA CYS A 43 13.76 -9.77 10.10
C CYS A 43 13.22 -8.34 10.16
N ALA A 44 13.84 -7.39 9.45
CA ALA A 44 13.37 -6.01 9.39
C ALA A 44 11.94 -5.91 8.85
N ARG A 45 11.66 -6.63 7.76
CA ARG A 45 10.33 -6.68 7.11
C ARG A 45 9.26 -7.21 8.05
N PHE A 46 9.55 -8.25 8.83
CA PHE A 46 8.64 -8.77 9.84
C PHE A 46 8.28 -7.69 10.87
N TRP A 47 9.28 -7.04 11.46
CA TRP A 47 9.06 -6.02 12.48
C TRP A 47 8.32 -4.78 11.96
N TYR A 48 8.69 -4.25 10.79
CA TYR A 48 7.97 -3.11 10.21
C TYR A 48 6.54 -3.48 9.78
N THR A 49 6.28 -4.71 9.34
CA THR A 49 4.91 -5.17 9.03
C THR A 49 4.08 -5.18 10.31
N LYS A 50 4.61 -5.77 11.38
CA LYS A 50 3.97 -5.78 12.70
C LYS A 50 3.70 -4.36 13.22
N ALA A 51 4.64 -3.44 13.04
CA ALA A 51 4.45 -2.03 13.41
C ALA A 51 3.32 -1.38 12.59
N ALA A 52 3.29 -1.63 11.28
CA ALA A 52 2.31 -1.07 10.38
C ALA A 52 0.89 -1.62 10.63
N ASP A 53 0.76 -2.87 11.07
CA ASP A 53 -0.52 -3.45 11.46
C ASP A 53 -1.09 -2.80 12.74
N LYS A 54 -0.22 -2.45 13.69
CA LYS A 54 -0.62 -1.75 14.93
C LYS A 54 -0.89 -0.26 14.69
N THR A 55 -0.10 0.38 13.83
CA THR A 55 -0.17 1.83 13.56
C THR A 55 -0.29 2.14 12.06
N PRO A 56 -1.41 1.75 11.41
CA PRO A 56 -1.56 1.84 9.95
C PRO A 56 -1.65 3.28 9.42
N ASN A 57 -1.73 4.26 10.31
CA ASN A 57 -1.77 5.68 10.03
C ASN A 57 -0.38 6.31 9.81
N VAL A 58 0.71 5.59 10.11
CA VAL A 58 2.07 6.15 10.13
C VAL A 58 2.83 5.87 8.82
N GLY A 59 3.11 6.92 8.05
CA GLY A 59 3.71 6.80 6.72
C GLY A 59 5.14 6.25 6.70
N ARG A 60 5.95 6.55 7.72
CA ARG A 60 7.38 6.15 7.74
C ARG A 60 7.57 4.63 7.82
N LEU A 61 6.63 3.89 8.39
CA LEU A 61 6.68 2.43 8.42
C LEU A 61 6.56 1.84 7.01
N TYR A 62 5.62 2.34 6.21
CA TYR A 62 5.49 1.96 4.80
C TYR A 62 6.69 2.40 3.95
N HIS A 63 7.29 3.54 4.27
CA HIS A 63 8.54 3.97 3.63
C HIS A 63 9.67 2.95 3.85
N HIS A 64 9.88 2.49 5.09
CA HIS A 64 10.89 1.47 5.38
C HIS A 64 10.56 0.12 4.72
N LEU A 65 9.28 -0.28 4.71
CA LEU A 65 8.85 -1.46 3.96
C LEU A 65 9.14 -1.34 2.46
N ALA A 66 9.00 -0.14 1.87
CA ALA A 66 9.27 0.09 0.45
C ALA A 66 10.76 -0.15 0.11
N ILE A 67 11.67 0.31 0.98
CA ILE A 67 13.12 0.05 0.83
C ILE A 67 13.40 -1.46 0.81
N LEU A 68 12.71 -2.22 1.66
CA LEU A 68 12.87 -3.67 1.79
C LEU A 68 12.11 -4.49 0.72
N ALA A 69 11.33 -3.85 -0.15
CA ALA A 69 10.46 -4.55 -1.10
C ALA A 69 11.18 -5.06 -2.36
N LEU A 70 12.46 -4.74 -2.56
CA LEU A 70 13.25 -5.24 -3.69
C LEU A 70 13.30 -6.78 -3.70
N PRO A 71 13.26 -7.43 -4.88
CA PRO A 71 13.25 -6.83 -6.22
C PRO A 71 11.84 -6.45 -6.77
N ASN A 72 10.78 -6.53 -5.96
CA ASN A 72 9.41 -6.27 -6.43
C ASN A 72 9.13 -4.76 -6.55
N ILE A 73 9.33 -4.22 -7.76
CA ILE A 73 9.24 -2.78 -8.04
C ILE A 73 7.82 -2.22 -7.92
N VAL A 74 6.79 -3.01 -8.27
CA VAL A 74 5.39 -2.61 -8.12
C VAL A 74 5.00 -2.51 -6.64
N LYS A 75 5.41 -3.48 -5.83
CA LYS A 75 5.22 -3.45 -4.37
C LYS A 75 5.97 -2.28 -3.75
N GLN A 76 7.18 -1.98 -4.22
CA GLN A 76 7.95 -0.83 -3.78
C GLN A 76 7.22 0.49 -4.07
N LEU A 77 6.73 0.68 -5.31
CA LEU A 77 5.91 1.84 -5.67
C LEU A 77 4.67 1.95 -4.78
N PHE A 78 3.95 0.84 -4.60
CA PHE A 78 2.78 0.77 -3.73
C PHE A 78 3.07 1.22 -2.31
N LEU A 79 4.17 0.76 -1.71
CA LEU A 79 4.51 1.11 -0.33
C LEU A 79 4.93 2.58 -0.18
N TYR A 80 5.62 3.16 -1.18
CA TYR A 80 5.86 4.61 -1.20
C TYR A 80 4.55 5.40 -1.37
N CYS A 81 3.65 4.98 -2.26
CA CYS A 81 2.33 5.58 -2.40
C CYS A 81 1.55 5.50 -1.09
N LYS A 82 1.53 4.34 -0.43
CA LYS A 82 0.88 4.12 0.86
C LYS A 82 1.48 5.04 1.94
N SER A 83 2.79 5.17 1.99
CA SER A 83 3.51 6.09 2.88
C SER A 83 3.05 7.55 2.77
N LEU A 84 2.61 7.95 1.57
CA LEU A 84 2.15 9.30 1.25
C LEU A 84 0.62 9.48 1.43
N ALA A 85 -0.13 8.39 1.34
CA ALA A 85 -1.60 8.41 1.36
C ALA A 85 -2.21 8.21 2.76
N VAL A 86 -1.44 7.74 3.75
CA VAL A 86 -1.94 7.54 5.12
C VAL A 86 -2.16 8.87 5.87
N VAL A 87 -2.82 8.79 7.03
CA VAL A 87 -3.24 9.96 7.83
C VAL A 87 -2.05 10.83 8.27
N SER A 88 -0.92 10.21 8.61
CA SER A 88 0.35 10.91 8.91
C SER A 88 1.39 10.58 7.84
N PRO A 89 1.39 11.29 6.68
CA PRO A 89 2.29 11.01 5.57
C PRO A 89 3.76 11.21 5.91
N PHE A 90 4.62 10.38 5.33
CA PHE A 90 6.07 10.60 5.37
C PHE A 90 6.54 11.21 4.05
N HIS A 91 6.65 12.54 4.01
CA HIS A 91 6.86 13.30 2.78
C HIS A 91 8.19 13.00 2.09
N SER A 92 9.23 12.55 2.83
CA SER A 92 10.50 12.12 2.23
C SER A 92 10.33 10.94 1.26
N SER A 93 9.24 10.17 1.36
CA SER A 93 8.88 9.15 0.36
C SER A 93 8.73 9.71 -1.05
N ARG A 94 8.40 11.00 -1.24
CA ARG A 94 8.38 11.63 -2.57
C ARG A 94 9.76 11.76 -3.19
N VAL A 95 10.82 11.82 -2.38
CA VAL A 95 12.19 11.81 -2.90
C VAL A 95 12.60 10.38 -3.23
N SER A 96 12.30 9.45 -2.32
CA SER A 96 12.67 8.04 -2.49
C SER A 96 11.93 7.32 -3.62
N ILE A 97 10.70 7.73 -3.94
CA ILE A 97 9.95 7.14 -5.07
C ILE A 97 10.69 7.33 -6.42
N LEU A 98 11.53 8.37 -6.56
CA LEU A 98 12.32 8.60 -7.77
C LEU A 98 13.31 7.45 -8.03
N THR A 99 13.75 6.71 -7.00
CA THR A 99 14.63 5.55 -7.20
C THR A 99 13.91 4.41 -7.94
N VAL A 100 12.57 4.33 -7.81
CA VAL A 100 11.72 3.38 -8.55
C VAL A 100 11.68 3.74 -10.04
N PHE A 101 11.70 5.04 -10.35
CA PHE A 101 11.61 5.54 -11.72
C PHE A 101 12.97 5.60 -12.41
N HIS A 102 14.08 5.60 -11.66
CA HIS A 102 15.44 5.71 -12.20
C HIS A 102 15.78 4.72 -13.33
N PRO A 103 15.40 3.43 -13.27
CA PRO A 103 15.65 2.49 -14.37
C PRO A 103 15.02 2.92 -15.69
N LEU A 104 13.98 3.76 -15.67
CA LEU A 104 13.29 4.25 -16.85
C LEU A 104 13.99 5.43 -17.53
N PHE A 105 14.82 6.16 -16.79
CA PHE A 105 15.63 7.25 -17.35
C PHE A 105 16.92 6.74 -18.01
N ASN A 106 17.25 5.46 -17.79
CA ASN A 106 18.37 4.78 -18.45
C ASN A 106 17.85 3.95 -19.65
N HIS A 107 17.79 4.58 -20.82
CA HIS A 107 17.33 3.99 -22.08
C HIS A 107 17.97 2.63 -22.43
N THR A 108 19.22 2.41 -22.02
CA THR A 108 19.96 1.15 -22.27
C THR A 108 19.37 -0.09 -21.60
N VAL A 109 18.63 0.07 -20.51
CA VAL A 109 18.02 -1.06 -19.76
C VAL A 109 16.65 -1.45 -20.31
N LEU A 110 15.95 -0.51 -20.96
CA LEU A 110 14.62 -0.72 -21.52
C LEU A 110 14.66 -1.33 -22.93
N GLU A 111 15.71 -1.08 -23.70
CA GLU A 111 15.84 -1.58 -25.08
C GLU A 111 16.19 -3.08 -25.16
N SER A 112 16.75 -3.66 -24.09
CA SER A 112 17.19 -5.06 -24.10
C SER A 112 16.10 -6.08 -23.74
N ASN A 113 14.96 -5.64 -23.20
CA ASN A 113 13.89 -6.53 -22.72
C ASN A 113 12.52 -6.10 -23.24
N LYS A 114 11.67 -7.07 -23.60
CA LYS A 114 10.26 -6.80 -23.94
C LYS A 114 9.58 -6.11 -22.75
N PRO A 115 8.86 -4.99 -22.96
CA PRO A 115 8.19 -4.29 -21.86
C PRO A 115 7.16 -5.22 -21.20
N THR A 116 7.21 -5.30 -19.87
CA THR A 116 6.28 -6.07 -19.05
C THR A 116 5.15 -5.17 -18.57
N MET A 117 4.04 -5.76 -18.10
CA MET A 117 2.97 -4.99 -17.46
C MET A 117 3.52 -4.11 -16.34
N ASP A 118 4.38 -4.69 -15.49
CA ASP A 118 5.00 -3.98 -14.37
C ASP A 118 5.85 -2.80 -14.86
N SER A 119 6.69 -2.97 -15.90
CA SER A 119 7.53 -1.87 -16.40
C SER A 119 6.73 -0.76 -17.08
N ILE A 120 5.65 -1.09 -17.80
CA ILE A 120 4.75 -0.08 -18.39
C ILE A 120 4.02 0.68 -17.29
N PHE A 121 3.54 -0.01 -16.26
CA PHE A 121 2.86 0.63 -15.13
C PHE A 121 3.77 1.62 -14.39
N ILE A 122 5.03 1.24 -14.12
CA ILE A 122 6.01 2.16 -13.51
C ILE A 122 6.29 3.36 -14.43
N GLN A 123 6.33 3.18 -15.77
CA GLN A 123 6.52 4.28 -16.72
C GLN A 123 5.39 5.30 -16.70
N ILE A 124 4.14 4.83 -16.68
CA ILE A 124 2.98 5.70 -16.57
C ILE A 124 3.05 6.50 -15.27
N HIS A 125 3.38 5.85 -14.15
CA HIS A 125 3.54 6.53 -12.86
C HIS A 125 4.71 7.52 -12.85
N ALA A 126 5.83 7.21 -13.50
CA ALA A 126 6.96 8.13 -13.63
C ALA A 126 6.57 9.40 -14.41
N ILE A 127 5.86 9.25 -15.53
CA ILE A 127 5.33 10.38 -16.32
C ILE A 127 4.39 11.24 -15.47
N MET A 128 3.41 10.61 -14.79
CA MET A 128 2.48 11.34 -13.93
C MET A 128 3.17 12.05 -12.77
N PHE A 129 4.21 11.44 -12.17
CA PHE A 129 4.90 12.01 -11.02
C PHE A 129 5.86 13.15 -11.40
N THR A 130 6.58 13.00 -12.51
CA THR A 130 7.61 13.96 -12.93
C THR A 130 7.08 15.05 -13.86
N HIS A 131 5.90 14.83 -14.45
CA HIS A 131 5.33 15.67 -15.49
C HIS A 131 6.21 15.79 -16.75
N VAL A 132 7.00 14.75 -17.04
CA VAL A 132 7.91 14.68 -18.19
C VAL A 132 7.47 13.57 -19.14
N ASN A 133 7.63 13.79 -20.45
CA ASN A 133 7.30 12.84 -21.53
C ASN A 133 5.80 12.47 -21.66
N PHE A 134 4.89 13.44 -21.46
CA PHE A 134 3.45 13.22 -21.59
C PHE A 134 3.02 12.75 -22.99
N GLU A 135 3.80 13.03 -24.03
CA GLU A 135 3.54 12.56 -25.40
C GLU A 135 3.50 11.04 -25.52
N LYS A 136 4.10 10.29 -24.58
CA LYS A 136 4.06 8.82 -24.54
C LYS A 136 2.92 8.27 -23.70
N PHE A 137 2.26 9.10 -22.90
CA PHE A 137 1.30 8.67 -21.88
C PHE A 137 0.17 7.82 -22.46
N ASP A 138 -0.52 8.32 -23.48
CA ASP A 138 -1.67 7.64 -24.07
C ASP A 138 -1.31 6.28 -24.69
N SER A 139 -0.15 6.20 -25.35
CA SER A 139 0.35 4.93 -25.91
C SER A 139 0.63 3.89 -24.83
N LEU A 140 1.27 4.29 -23.72
CA LEU A 140 1.57 3.40 -22.60
C LEU A 140 0.31 2.93 -21.90
N VAL A 141 -0.68 3.82 -21.70
CA VAL A 141 -1.98 3.46 -21.13
C VAL A 141 -2.69 2.44 -22.02
N ALA A 142 -2.73 2.67 -23.34
CA ALA A 142 -3.34 1.73 -24.28
C ALA A 142 -2.67 0.35 -24.24
N ASP A 143 -1.34 0.29 -24.16
CA ASP A 143 -0.61 -0.96 -24.08
C ASP A 143 -0.79 -1.67 -22.74
N LEU A 144 -0.80 -0.93 -21.62
CA LEU A 144 -1.13 -1.48 -20.31
C LEU A 144 -2.54 -2.08 -20.29
N THR A 145 -3.53 -1.37 -20.86
CA THR A 145 -4.91 -1.84 -20.92
C THR A 145 -5.02 -3.15 -21.70
N LYS A 146 -4.34 -3.29 -22.83
CA LYS A 146 -4.29 -4.55 -23.60
C LYS A 146 -3.69 -5.70 -22.77
N LEU A 147 -2.60 -5.45 -22.06
CA LEU A 147 -1.96 -6.46 -21.21
C LEU A 147 -2.86 -6.88 -20.04
N VAL A 148 -3.49 -5.92 -19.37
CA VAL A 148 -4.43 -6.20 -18.27
C VAL A 148 -5.63 -7.01 -18.79
N GLN A 149 -6.19 -6.64 -19.94
CA GLN A 149 -7.29 -7.37 -20.57
C GLN A 149 -6.89 -8.81 -20.90
N TYR A 150 -5.71 -8.99 -21.50
CA TYR A 150 -5.17 -10.32 -21.80
C TYR A 150 -5.05 -11.19 -20.54
N HIS A 151 -4.55 -10.65 -19.44
CA HIS A 151 -4.45 -11.37 -18.17
C HIS A 151 -5.81 -11.75 -17.58
N ILE A 152 -6.82 -10.89 -17.69
CA ILE A 152 -8.19 -11.18 -17.23
C ILE A 152 -8.80 -12.32 -18.04
N GLU A 153 -8.55 -12.36 -19.35
CA GLU A 153 -9.04 -13.41 -20.25
C GLU A 153 -8.29 -14.74 -20.10
N HIS A 154 -7.05 -14.71 -19.59
CA HIS A 154 -6.16 -15.88 -19.51
C HIS A 154 -5.59 -16.11 -18.09
N PRO A 155 -6.42 -16.27 -17.05
CA PRO A 155 -5.98 -16.28 -15.65
C PRO A 155 -5.00 -17.43 -15.31
N PHE A 156 -5.04 -18.54 -16.03
CA PHE A 156 -4.23 -19.75 -15.75
C PHE A 156 -2.91 -19.84 -16.51
N ILE A 157 -2.61 -18.91 -17.43
CA ILE A 157 -1.42 -19.00 -18.30
C ILE A 157 -0.19 -18.41 -17.64
N GLU A 158 -0.32 -17.30 -16.91
CA GLU A 158 0.84 -16.59 -16.34
C GLU A 158 1.01 -16.78 -14.83
N HIS A 159 -0.04 -17.18 -14.10
CA HIS A 159 -0.01 -17.30 -12.65
C HIS A 159 -0.75 -18.56 -12.16
N PRO A 160 -0.06 -19.67 -11.88
CA PRO A 160 -0.70 -20.88 -11.32
C PRO A 160 -1.29 -20.68 -9.91
N TYR A 161 -1.14 -19.50 -9.31
CA TYR A 161 -1.69 -19.13 -8.01
C TYR A 161 -2.53 -17.85 -8.12
N GLU A 162 -3.86 -18.01 -8.09
CA GLU A 162 -4.90 -16.99 -8.23
C GLU A 162 -4.70 -15.76 -7.30
N ASP A 163 -4.07 -15.95 -6.15
CA ASP A 163 -3.82 -14.90 -5.16
C ASP A 163 -2.81 -13.84 -5.59
N GLN A 164 -1.90 -14.14 -6.53
CA GLN A 164 -0.87 -13.19 -6.94
C GLN A 164 -1.44 -12.02 -7.74
N TRP A 165 -2.39 -12.28 -8.64
CA TRP A 165 -3.06 -11.24 -9.43
C TRP A 165 -3.93 -10.33 -8.55
N ARG A 166 -4.70 -10.93 -7.63
CA ARG A 166 -5.52 -10.18 -6.67
C ARG A 166 -4.69 -9.23 -5.83
N VAL A 167 -3.58 -9.72 -5.26
CA VAL A 167 -2.66 -8.87 -4.48
C VAL A 167 -2.03 -7.77 -5.36
N ARG A 168 -1.65 -8.09 -6.60
CA ARG A 168 -1.11 -7.11 -7.54
C ARG A 168 -2.13 -6.01 -7.88
N SER A 169 -3.39 -6.35 -8.14
CA SER A 169 -4.41 -5.35 -8.47
C SER A 169 -4.68 -4.37 -7.32
N PHE A 170 -4.57 -4.82 -6.07
CA PHE A 170 -4.59 -3.91 -4.90
C PHE A 170 -3.44 -2.91 -4.92
N TYR A 171 -2.22 -3.34 -5.22
CA TYR A 171 -1.06 -2.44 -5.34
C TYR A 171 -1.29 -1.37 -6.42
N LEU A 172 -1.72 -1.79 -7.62
CA LEU A 172 -2.01 -0.90 -8.74
C LEU A 172 -3.08 0.14 -8.37
N SER A 173 -4.17 -0.31 -7.75
CA SER A 173 -5.29 0.56 -7.37
C SER A 173 -4.87 1.67 -6.40
N ILE A 174 -4.07 1.33 -5.39
CA ILE A 174 -3.59 2.32 -4.40
C ILE A 174 -2.62 3.30 -5.06
N CYS A 175 -1.75 2.85 -5.96
CA CYS A 175 -0.88 3.74 -6.74
C CYS A 175 -1.71 4.72 -7.58
N ASN A 176 -2.73 4.24 -8.30
CA ASN A 176 -3.61 5.08 -9.12
C ASN A 176 -4.33 6.14 -8.28
N ILE A 177 -4.94 5.74 -7.16
CA ILE A 177 -5.60 6.68 -6.23
C ILE A 177 -4.59 7.73 -5.74
N THR A 178 -3.39 7.29 -5.36
CA THR A 178 -2.35 8.20 -4.86
C THR A 178 -1.89 9.19 -5.93
N ALA A 179 -1.81 8.77 -7.19
CA ALA A 179 -1.50 9.65 -8.32
C ALA A 179 -2.57 10.74 -8.55
N LEU A 180 -3.86 10.43 -8.37
CA LEU A 180 -4.94 11.42 -8.45
C LEU A 180 -4.79 12.55 -7.40
N TYR A 181 -4.20 12.22 -6.24
CA TYR A 181 -3.87 13.18 -5.18
C TYR A 181 -2.43 13.72 -5.30
N ASP A 182 -1.85 13.64 -6.50
CA ASP A 182 -0.51 14.11 -6.82
C ASP A 182 0.55 13.63 -5.81
N TYR A 183 0.47 12.35 -5.46
CA TYR A 183 1.41 11.67 -4.57
C TYR A 183 1.62 12.40 -3.24
N GLY A 184 0.54 12.96 -2.69
CA GLY A 184 0.57 13.67 -1.42
C GLY A 184 1.17 15.07 -1.49
N ALA A 185 1.28 15.67 -2.69
CA ALA A 185 1.62 17.08 -2.84
C ALA A 185 0.65 17.97 -2.06
N LYS A 186 1.19 19.03 -1.43
CA LYS A 186 0.41 19.93 -0.57
C LYS A 186 -0.57 20.78 -1.37
N ASP A 187 -0.20 21.08 -2.59
CA ASP A 187 -0.90 21.87 -3.61
C ASP A 187 -1.77 21.03 -4.55
N SER A 188 -1.85 19.71 -4.34
CA SER A 188 -2.74 18.82 -5.10
C SER A 188 -4.15 19.40 -5.23
N THR A 189 -4.57 19.63 -6.48
CA THR A 189 -5.88 20.19 -6.81
C THR A 189 -7.02 19.39 -6.19
N LEU A 190 -6.98 18.06 -6.33
CA LEU A 190 -8.01 17.18 -5.79
C LEU A 190 -8.03 17.19 -4.25
N ARG A 191 -6.86 17.19 -3.61
CA ARG A 191 -6.76 17.31 -2.15
C ARG A 191 -7.37 18.62 -1.66
N ASN A 192 -7.10 19.72 -2.35
CA ASN A 192 -7.60 21.04 -1.99
C ASN A 192 -9.11 21.15 -2.23
N ALA A 193 -9.61 20.64 -3.36
CA ALA A 193 -11.04 20.54 -3.64
C ALA A 193 -11.77 19.73 -2.55
N TRP A 194 -11.25 18.57 -2.17
CA TRP A 194 -11.81 17.73 -1.11
C TRP A 194 -11.86 18.46 0.24
N LYS A 195 -10.76 19.11 0.65
CA LYS A 195 -10.70 19.88 1.91
C LYS A 195 -11.70 21.03 1.92
N ASN A 196 -11.86 21.73 0.80
CA ASN A 196 -12.77 22.86 0.68
C ASN A 196 -14.24 22.41 0.70
N GLY A 197 -14.57 21.32 -0.01
CA GLY A 197 -15.90 20.70 0.05
C GLY A 197 -16.27 20.26 1.46
N TYR A 198 -15.36 19.58 2.16
CA TYR A 198 -15.58 19.12 3.53
C TYR A 198 -15.82 20.27 4.53
N LYS A 199 -15.12 21.40 4.36
CA LYS A 199 -15.36 22.61 5.19
C LYS A 199 -16.73 23.21 4.93
N SER A 200 -17.17 23.24 3.67
CA SER A 200 -18.49 23.74 3.27
C SER A 200 -19.61 22.91 3.93
N ASP A 201 -19.51 21.59 3.90
CA ASP A 201 -20.52 20.70 4.52
C ASP A 201 -20.58 20.86 6.04
N LYS A 202 -19.44 20.90 6.73
CA LYS A 202 -19.43 21.17 8.18
C LYS A 202 -20.04 22.52 8.55
N SER A 203 -19.82 23.55 7.72
CA SER A 203 -20.43 24.87 7.97
C SER A 203 -21.95 24.85 7.81
N LYS A 204 -22.48 24.02 6.90
CA LYS A 204 -23.92 23.80 6.74
C LYS A 204 -24.51 23.00 7.91
N ASP A 205 -23.82 21.97 8.38
CA ASP A 205 -24.25 21.17 9.54
C ASP A 205 -24.33 22.02 10.82
N ILE A 206 -23.34 22.89 11.07
CA ILE A 206 -23.35 23.81 12.23
C ILE A 206 -24.45 24.88 12.09
N ALA A 207 -24.68 25.39 10.87
CA ALA A 207 -25.75 26.35 10.62
C ALA A 207 -27.16 25.73 10.78
N ALA A 208 -27.32 24.44 10.49
CA ALA A 208 -28.56 23.70 10.73
C ALA A 208 -28.82 23.42 12.22
N ASP A 209 -27.78 23.18 13.02
CA ASP A 209 -27.89 22.92 14.47
C ASP A 209 -28.19 24.20 15.29
N HIS A 210 -27.81 25.38 14.79
CA HIS A 210 -28.17 26.67 15.41
C HIS A 210 -29.51 27.24 14.93
N GLY A 211 -30.23 26.48 14.10
CA GLY A 211 -31.41 26.93 13.39
C GLY A 211 -32.66 26.08 13.59
N ASP A 212 -32.79 25.25 14.64
CA ASP A 212 -34.12 24.69 14.98
C ASP A 212 -34.19 24.07 16.39
N THR A 213 -34.77 24.80 17.35
CA THR A 213 -35.45 24.18 18.50
C THR A 213 -36.92 23.99 18.17
N ALA A 214 -37.26 22.96 17.39
CA ALA A 214 -38.49 22.15 17.50
C ALA A 214 -38.70 21.31 16.23
N GLY A 215 -38.60 19.98 16.35
CA GLY A 215 -39.24 19.09 15.38
C GLY A 215 -38.41 17.86 15.02
N LYS A 216 -38.88 16.70 15.47
CA LYS A 216 -38.44 15.38 14.98
C LYS A 216 -38.55 15.33 13.46
N THR A 217 -37.44 15.20 12.73
CA THR A 217 -37.45 14.53 11.43
C THR A 217 -36.13 13.81 11.19
N SER A 218 -36.22 12.50 10.96
CA SER A 218 -35.10 11.66 10.56
C SER A 218 -34.59 12.07 9.19
N VAL A 219 -33.31 12.39 9.06
CA VAL A 219 -32.65 12.51 7.76
C VAL A 219 -31.84 11.24 7.53
N THR A 220 -32.35 10.38 6.66
CA THR A 220 -31.67 9.21 6.10
C THR A 220 -30.44 9.67 5.32
N ARG A 221 -29.26 9.24 5.75
CA ARG A 221 -28.00 9.45 5.04
C ARG A 221 -27.90 8.40 3.94
N GLU A 222 -28.25 8.75 2.71
CA GLU A 222 -27.97 7.89 1.56
C GLU A 222 -26.45 7.68 1.46
N THR A 223 -26.05 6.43 1.65
CA THR A 223 -24.66 6.02 1.68
C THR A 223 -24.24 5.73 0.25
N LEU A 224 -23.35 6.55 -0.34
CA LEU A 224 -22.76 6.35 -1.69
C LEU A 224 -21.76 5.17 -1.75
N LEU A 225 -21.85 4.22 -0.81
CA LEU A 225 -21.07 2.98 -0.84
C LEU A 225 -22.07 1.83 -0.95
N PRO A 226 -21.89 0.88 -1.89
CA PRO A 226 -22.73 -0.31 -1.91
C PRO A 226 -22.62 -1.03 -0.57
N SER A 227 -23.75 -1.48 -0.04
CA SER A 227 -23.82 -2.24 1.20
C SER A 227 -22.94 -3.49 1.09
N PHE A 228 -21.93 -3.60 1.97
CA PHE A 228 -21.19 -4.84 2.15
C PHE A 228 -22.16 -5.93 2.58
N VAL A 229 -22.49 -6.84 1.66
CA VAL A 229 -23.17 -8.09 2.00
C VAL A 229 -22.21 -8.89 2.86
N GLN A 230 -22.53 -9.04 4.14
CA GLN A 230 -21.88 -10.03 4.99
C GLN A 230 -22.24 -11.40 4.41
N ASN A 231 -21.26 -12.10 3.84
CA ASN A 231 -21.44 -13.51 3.51
C ASN A 231 -21.70 -14.26 4.83
N GLU A 232 -22.94 -14.72 4.99
CA GLU A 232 -23.33 -15.63 6.06
C GLU A 232 -22.47 -16.90 5.96
N ARG A 233 -21.83 -17.25 7.07
CA ARG A 233 -21.10 -18.51 7.22
C ARG A 233 -22.15 -19.64 7.15
N PRO A 234 -21.97 -20.70 6.33
CA PRO A 234 -22.94 -21.78 6.29
C PRO A 234 -23.02 -22.47 7.65
N THR A 235 -24.20 -22.45 8.26
CA THR A 235 -24.55 -23.23 9.44
C THR A 235 -24.83 -24.66 9.03
N GLY A 236 -24.08 -25.62 9.58
CA GLY A 236 -24.43 -27.05 9.56
C GLY A 236 -23.30 -27.97 9.10
N ALA A 237 -22.51 -28.46 10.05
CA ALA A 237 -21.87 -29.77 10.01
C ALA A 237 -21.41 -30.11 11.43
N ASP A 238 -22.30 -30.81 12.12
CA ASP A 238 -22.17 -31.71 13.28
C ASP A 238 -20.85 -31.76 14.06
N GLU A 239 -21.02 -31.58 15.37
CA GLU A 239 -20.16 -32.13 16.41
C GLU A 239 -20.14 -33.66 16.29
N ASP A 240 -18.96 -34.26 16.10
CA ASP A 240 -18.64 -35.57 16.67
C ASP A 240 -17.11 -35.80 16.69
N ASN A 241 -16.58 -35.68 17.91
CA ASN A 241 -15.67 -36.62 18.56
C ASN A 241 -14.41 -37.11 17.80
N GLU A 242 -13.24 -36.60 18.18
CA GLU A 242 -12.08 -37.50 18.40
C GLU A 242 -11.06 -36.89 19.38
N ASN A 243 -11.12 -37.40 20.62
CA ASN A 243 -9.97 -37.44 21.51
C ASN A 243 -8.88 -38.32 20.86
N ALA A 244 -7.72 -37.74 20.58
CA ALA A 244 -6.49 -38.51 20.43
C ALA A 244 -5.33 -37.77 21.10
N GLU A 245 -4.92 -38.32 22.23
CA GLU A 245 -3.67 -38.07 22.93
C GLU A 245 -2.48 -38.10 21.95
N VAL A 246 -1.55 -37.15 22.04
CA VAL A 246 -0.14 -37.46 21.76
C VAL A 246 0.76 -36.80 22.80
N THR A 247 1.24 -37.70 23.65
CA THR A 247 2.30 -37.67 24.63
C THR A 247 3.62 -37.13 24.08
N THR A 248 4.36 -36.47 24.99
CA THR A 248 5.80 -36.18 24.97
C THR A 248 6.68 -37.21 24.27
N LEU A 249 7.55 -36.72 23.39
CA LEU A 249 9.03 -36.85 23.43
C LEU A 249 9.67 -35.85 22.47
#